data_AF-A0A945CQK1-F1
#
_entry.id   AF-A0A945CQK1-F1
#
_cell.length_a   1.000
_cell.length_b   1.000
_cell.length_c   1.000
_cell.angle_alpha   90.00
_cell.angle_beta   90.00
_cell.angle_gamma   90.00
#
_symmetry.space_group_name_H-M   'P 1'
#
loop_
_entity.id
_entity.type
_entity.pdbx_description
1 polymer ?
#
loop_
_entity_poly.entity_id
_entity_poly.type
_entity_poly.pdbx_seq_one_letter_code
_entity_poly.pdbx_strand_id
1 'polypeptide(L)'
;MADHGVNQVARDQFARAFAMLENAIAAFPDESWRECGGCRPAGISIHILETVEFYMSGKPAENFEWGHRFGLDWEGAPAPELPNKADVTAYLHDVKDASEQWLIATDLMAAESSYVWTGKSVLDRTLYVLRNTQHHIGQLALALRTVGAEPPEWQ
;
A
#
# COMPACT_ATOMS: atom_id res chain seq x y z
N MET A 1 -15.23 -13.81 25.33
CA MET A 1 -14.92 -13.16 24.04
C MET A 1 -13.55 -12.53 24.21
N ALA A 2 -12.61 -12.78 23.30
CA ALA A 2 -11.34 -12.06 23.34
C ALA A 2 -11.65 -10.57 23.13
N ASP A 3 -11.09 -9.71 23.98
CA ASP A 3 -11.15 -8.28 23.79
C ASP A 3 -10.19 -7.92 22.66
N HIS A 4 -10.75 -7.51 21.51
CA HIS A 4 -9.96 -7.09 20.36
C HIS A 4 -9.88 -5.58 20.37
N GLY A 5 -8.80 -5.06 20.98
CA GLY A 5 -8.52 -3.62 20.97
C GLY A 5 -8.48 -3.08 19.53
N VAL A 6 -8.85 -1.81 19.35
CA VAL A 6 -8.94 -1.18 18.03
C VAL A 6 -7.65 -1.32 17.19
N ASN A 7 -6.49 -1.24 17.84
CA ASN A 7 -5.19 -1.45 17.20
C ASN A 7 -5.04 -2.87 16.64
N GLN A 8 -5.51 -3.90 17.37
CA GLN A 8 -5.45 -5.27 16.88
C GLN A 8 -6.34 -5.45 15.64
N VAL A 9 -7.56 -4.91 15.67
CA VAL A 9 -8.46 -4.97 14.52
C VAL A 9 -7.87 -4.26 13.31
N ALA A 10 -7.29 -3.08 13.48
CA ALA A 10 -6.63 -2.36 12.39
C ALA A 10 -5.45 -3.16 11.81
N ARG A 11 -4.60 -3.73 12.67
CA ARG A 11 -3.48 -4.59 12.25
C ARG A 11 -3.96 -5.79 11.44
N ASP A 12 -4.99 -6.48 11.89
CA ASP A 12 -5.53 -7.64 11.18
C ASP A 12 -6.05 -7.27 9.79
N GLN A 13 -6.69 -6.11 9.65
CA GLN A 13 -7.17 -5.63 8.34
C GLN A 13 -6.02 -5.22 7.41
N PHE A 14 -4.99 -4.54 7.92
CA PHE A 14 -3.80 -4.21 7.14
C PHE A 14 -3.02 -5.46 6.72
N ALA A 15 -2.87 -6.45 7.61
CA ALA A 15 -2.20 -7.71 7.28
C ALA A 15 -2.89 -8.44 6.12
N ARG A 16 -4.24 -8.47 6.11
CA ARG A 16 -5.03 -9.04 5.01
C ARG A 16 -4.88 -8.24 3.72
N ALA A 17 -4.92 -6.91 3.79
CA ALA A 17 -4.71 -6.05 2.62
C ALA A 17 -3.30 -6.22 2.03
N PHE A 18 -2.26 -6.32 2.88
CA PHE A 18 -0.90 -6.58 2.41
C PHE A 18 -0.74 -7.98 1.81
N ALA A 19 -1.40 -9.00 2.35
CA ALA A 19 -1.41 -10.33 1.75
C ALA A 19 -2.08 -10.31 0.37
N MET A 20 -3.19 -9.56 0.21
CA MET A 20 -3.81 -9.37 -1.10
C MET A 20 -2.89 -8.65 -2.08
N LEU A 21 -2.16 -7.62 -1.63
CA LEU A 21 -1.18 -6.91 -2.46
C LEU A 21 -0.01 -7.82 -2.85
N GLU A 22 0.56 -8.58 -1.91
CA GLU A 22 1.63 -9.55 -2.17
C GLU A 22 1.23 -10.57 -3.23
N ASN A 23 0.02 -11.14 -3.08
CA ASN A 23 -0.55 -12.08 -4.03
C ASN A 23 -0.78 -11.44 -5.41
N ALA A 24 -1.23 -10.18 -5.45
CA ALA A 24 -1.39 -9.45 -6.71
C ALA A 24 -0.05 -9.26 -7.43
N ILE A 25 0.99 -8.82 -6.69
CA ILE A 25 2.35 -8.63 -7.24
C ILE A 25 2.87 -9.95 -7.82
N ALA A 26 2.74 -11.04 -7.06
CA ALA A 26 3.20 -12.36 -7.47
C ALA A 26 2.47 -12.89 -8.72
N ALA A 27 1.18 -12.58 -8.87
CA ALA A 27 0.34 -13.09 -9.96
C ALA A 27 0.62 -12.45 -11.32
N PHE A 28 1.25 -11.27 -11.39
CA PHE A 28 1.54 -10.63 -12.68
C PHE A 28 2.62 -11.40 -13.45
N PRO A 29 2.41 -11.73 -14.74
CA PRO A 29 3.48 -12.15 -15.63
C PRO A 29 4.58 -11.08 -15.73
N ASP A 30 5.84 -11.49 -15.87
CA ASP A 30 6.99 -10.56 -15.88
C ASP A 30 6.88 -9.55 -17.03
N GLU A 31 6.38 -9.98 -18.18
CA GLU A 31 6.16 -9.16 -19.38
C GLU A 31 5.07 -8.09 -19.20
N SER A 32 4.14 -8.30 -18.27
CA SER A 32 3.02 -7.39 -18.00
C SER A 32 3.20 -6.58 -16.71
N TRP A 33 4.26 -6.83 -15.94
CA TRP A 33 4.45 -6.23 -14.62
C TRP A 33 4.62 -4.70 -14.67
N ARG A 34 5.34 -4.19 -15.66
CA ARG A 34 5.65 -2.76 -15.79
C ARG A 34 4.62 -1.98 -16.60
N GLU A 35 3.91 -2.68 -17.48
CA GLU A 35 2.90 -2.14 -18.38
C GLU A 35 1.91 -3.24 -18.74
N CYS A 36 0.62 -3.00 -18.54
CA CYS A 36 -0.46 -3.96 -18.75
C CYS A 36 -1.71 -3.23 -19.21
N GLY A 37 -1.99 -3.21 -20.52
CA GLY A 37 -3.24 -2.67 -21.06
C GLY A 37 -3.53 -1.21 -20.68
N GLY A 38 -2.50 -0.36 -20.59
CA GLY A 38 -2.63 1.04 -20.14
C GLY A 38 -2.64 1.22 -18.63
N CYS A 39 -2.47 0.13 -17.87
CA CYS A 39 -2.21 0.12 -16.44
C CYS A 39 -0.72 -0.12 -16.19
N ARG A 40 -0.21 0.35 -15.05
CA ARG A 40 1.20 0.23 -14.66
C ARG A 40 1.30 -0.51 -13.32
N PRO A 41 1.24 -1.87 -13.29
CA PRO A 41 1.14 -2.61 -12.03
C PRO A 41 2.27 -2.32 -11.04
N ALA A 42 3.51 -2.23 -11.53
CA ALA A 42 4.65 -1.80 -10.74
C ALA A 42 4.46 -0.40 -10.13
N GLY A 43 4.02 0.57 -10.93
CA GLY A 43 3.78 1.95 -10.47
C GLY A 43 2.67 2.04 -9.43
N ILE A 44 1.54 1.36 -9.66
CA ILE A 44 0.43 1.30 -8.69
C ILE A 44 0.88 0.64 -7.38
N SER A 45 1.68 -0.42 -7.46
CA SER A 45 2.19 -1.10 -6.26
C SER A 45 3.10 -0.18 -5.45
N ILE A 46 3.99 0.57 -6.11
CA ILE A 46 4.82 1.60 -5.47
C ILE A 46 3.94 2.67 -4.83
N HIS A 47 2.93 3.17 -5.56
CA HIS A 47 2.01 4.18 -5.05
C HIS A 47 1.30 3.75 -3.77
N ILE A 48 0.83 2.49 -3.69
CA ILE A 48 0.23 1.94 -2.47
C ILE A 48 1.24 1.99 -1.32
N LEU A 49 2.46 1.47 -1.55
CA LEU A 49 3.49 1.36 -0.51
C LEU A 49 3.96 2.72 0.00
N GLU A 50 4.24 3.66 -0.90
CA GLU A 50 4.60 5.03 -0.53
C GLU A 50 3.46 5.75 0.18
N THR A 51 2.21 5.50 -0.21
CA THR A 51 1.05 6.08 0.48
C THR A 51 0.94 5.54 1.92
N VAL A 52 1.12 4.24 2.12
CA VAL A 52 1.11 3.67 3.47
C VAL A 52 2.25 4.24 4.30
N GLU A 53 3.47 4.26 3.76
CA GLU A 53 4.63 4.81 4.46
C GLU A 53 4.43 6.28 4.79
N PHE A 54 3.95 7.10 3.85
CA PHE A 54 3.66 8.51 4.05
C PHE A 54 2.79 8.72 5.29
N TYR A 55 1.63 8.06 5.34
CA TYR A 55 0.67 8.26 6.42
C TYR A 55 1.06 7.55 7.72
N MET A 56 1.96 6.56 7.71
CA MET A 56 2.38 5.81 8.91
C MET A 56 3.82 6.11 9.37
N SER A 57 4.56 6.97 8.67
CA SER A 57 5.94 7.35 9.04
C SER A 57 6.02 8.22 10.30
N GLY A 58 4.91 8.85 10.69
CA GLY A 58 4.88 9.87 11.75
C GLY A 58 5.61 11.17 11.40
N LYS A 59 6.10 11.32 10.15
CA LYS A 59 6.72 12.55 9.66
C LYS A 59 5.64 13.57 9.29
N PRO A 60 5.91 14.88 9.42
CA PRO A 60 5.07 15.91 8.79
C PRO A 60 4.96 15.69 7.28
N ALA A 61 3.80 16.00 6.71
CA ALA A 61 3.51 15.75 5.30
C ALA A 61 4.53 16.39 4.36
N GLU A 62 4.96 17.61 4.67
CA GLU A 62 5.95 18.40 3.93
C GLU A 62 7.36 17.81 3.93
N ASN A 63 7.65 16.86 4.84
CA ASN A 63 8.97 16.25 5.01
C ASN A 63 9.05 14.83 4.42
N PHE A 64 7.99 14.35 3.75
CA PHE A 64 8.02 13.05 3.10
C PHE A 64 8.55 13.18 1.68
N GLU A 65 9.59 12.39 1.38
CA GLU A 65 10.24 12.36 0.07
C GLU A 65 9.60 11.24 -0.78
N TRP A 66 8.70 11.63 -1.68
CA TRP A 66 8.11 10.70 -2.66
C TRP A 66 9.18 10.21 -3.63
N GLY A 67 9.10 8.94 -4.04
CA GLY A 67 10.05 8.30 -4.94
C GLY A 67 11.36 7.88 -4.28
N HIS A 68 11.59 8.18 -3.00
CA HIS A 68 12.91 8.01 -2.37
C HIS A 68 13.42 6.56 -2.39
N ARG A 69 12.53 5.56 -2.37
CA ARG A 69 12.92 4.14 -2.36
C ARG A 69 13.64 3.73 -3.65
N PHE A 70 13.20 4.25 -4.80
CA PHE A 70 13.71 3.85 -6.12
C PHE A 70 14.34 5.01 -6.90
N GLY A 71 14.31 6.23 -6.34
CA GLY A 71 14.83 7.43 -6.99
C GLY A 71 14.05 7.84 -8.24
N LEU A 72 12.74 7.55 -8.29
CA LEU A 72 11.91 7.81 -9.47
C LEU A 72 10.50 8.27 -9.10
N ASP A 73 9.88 9.04 -10.01
CA ASP A 73 8.44 9.32 -10.01
C ASP A 73 7.72 8.20 -10.76
N TRP A 74 6.92 7.39 -10.05
CA TRP A 74 6.26 6.24 -10.65
C TRP A 74 5.21 6.63 -11.71
N GLU A 75 4.64 7.84 -11.64
CA GLU A 75 3.65 8.31 -12.61
C GLU A 75 4.34 8.63 -13.96
N GLY A 76 5.46 9.37 -13.89
CA GLY A 76 6.17 9.87 -15.06
C GLY A 76 7.30 9.00 -15.59
N ALA A 77 7.88 8.10 -14.79
CA ALA A 77 9.02 7.27 -15.21
C ALA A 77 8.66 6.41 -16.44
N PRO A 78 9.58 6.12 -17.36
CA PRO A 78 9.37 5.12 -18.40
C PRO A 78 9.13 3.71 -17.83
N ALA A 79 8.30 2.89 -18.47
CA ALA A 79 8.00 1.53 -18.00
C ALA A 79 9.26 0.68 -17.73
N PRO A 80 10.30 0.66 -18.58
CA PRO A 80 11.52 -0.12 -18.33
C PRO A 80 12.29 0.29 -17.06
N GLU A 81 12.12 1.52 -16.59
CA GLU A 81 12.79 2.06 -15.40
C GLU A 81 12.08 1.68 -14.09
N LEU A 82 10.81 1.24 -14.17
CA LEU A 82 10.10 0.78 -12.99
C LEU A 82 10.76 -0.49 -12.40
N PRO A 83 10.77 -0.63 -11.05
CA PRO A 83 11.39 -1.75 -10.36
C PRO A 83 10.77 -3.10 -10.76
N ASN A 84 11.56 -4.17 -10.62
CA ASN A 84 11.05 -5.51 -10.85
C ASN A 84 10.18 -5.98 -9.66
N LYS A 85 9.50 -7.13 -9.79
CA LYS A 85 8.64 -7.66 -8.73
C LYS A 85 9.39 -7.91 -7.43
N ALA A 86 10.59 -8.47 -7.47
CA ALA A 86 11.37 -8.76 -6.28
C ALA A 86 11.74 -7.49 -5.49
N ASP A 87 12.11 -6.42 -6.19
CA ASP A 87 12.40 -5.12 -5.56
C ASP A 87 11.16 -4.54 -4.86
N VAL A 88 10.00 -4.61 -5.51
CA VAL A 88 8.73 -4.11 -4.94
C VAL A 88 8.23 -5.01 -3.81
N THR A 89 8.40 -6.32 -3.90
CA THR A 89 8.11 -7.25 -2.80
C THR A 89 8.99 -6.99 -1.58
N ALA A 90 10.28 -6.72 -1.77
CA ALA A 90 11.16 -6.34 -0.68
C ALA A 90 10.70 -5.03 0.00
N TYR A 91 10.28 -4.04 -0.80
CA TYR A 91 9.73 -2.80 -0.27
C TYR A 91 8.40 -3.03 0.48
N LEU A 92 7.53 -3.91 -0.02
CA LEU A 92 6.31 -4.32 0.66
C LEU A 92 6.60 -4.88 2.06
N HIS A 93 7.61 -5.74 2.20
CA HIS A 93 7.98 -6.31 3.49
C HIS A 93 8.48 -5.23 4.46
N ASP A 94 9.34 -4.31 4.00
CA ASP A 94 9.81 -3.18 4.81
C ASP A 94 8.63 -2.31 5.30
N VAL A 95 7.71 -1.95 4.41
CA VAL A 95 6.53 -1.11 4.74
C VAL A 95 5.57 -1.86 5.66
N LYS A 96 5.37 -3.16 5.45
CA LYS A 96 4.51 -3.99 6.29
C LYS A 96 5.02 -4.03 7.73
N ASP A 97 6.32 -4.27 7.91
CA ASP A 97 6.95 -4.32 9.23
C ASP A 97 6.87 -2.96 9.93
N ALA A 98 7.20 -1.87 9.21
CA ALA A 98 7.10 -0.51 9.76
C ALA A 98 5.66 -0.13 10.14
N SER A 99 4.69 -0.47 9.29
CA SER A 99 3.26 -0.23 9.53
C SER A 99 2.75 -1.01 10.74
N GLU A 100 3.18 -2.26 10.91
CA GLU A 100 2.83 -3.06 12.08
C GLU A 100 3.36 -2.43 13.37
N GLN A 101 4.62 -2.01 13.39
CA GLN A 101 5.19 -1.34 14.57
C GLN A 101 4.46 -0.02 14.88
N TRP A 102 4.12 0.76 13.84
CA TRP A 102 3.36 1.99 14.01
C TRP A 102 1.97 1.73 14.59
N LEU A 103 1.24 0.73 14.08
CA LEU A 103 -0.09 0.35 14.57
C LEU A 103 -0.07 -0.22 15.99
N ILE A 104 1.03 -0.83 16.42
CA ILE A 104 1.21 -1.28 17.82
C ILE A 104 1.38 -0.07 18.75
N ALA A 105 2.22 0.89 18.36
CA ALA A 105 2.62 1.99 19.23
C ALA A 105 1.64 3.18 19.27
N THR A 106 0.83 3.35 18.22
CA THR A 106 0.00 4.55 18.03
C THR A 106 -1.30 4.49 18.82
N ASP A 107 -1.69 5.59 19.45
CA ASP A 107 -3.06 5.77 19.94
C ASP A 107 -4.00 6.12 18.77
N LEU A 108 -4.71 5.11 18.25
CA LEU A 108 -5.65 5.30 17.14
C LEU A 108 -6.84 6.20 17.51
N MET A 109 -7.16 6.35 18.80
CA MET A 109 -8.26 7.19 19.24
C MET A 109 -7.87 8.65 19.46
N ALA A 110 -6.57 8.97 19.35
CA ALA A 110 -6.09 10.35 19.41
C ALA A 110 -6.65 11.21 18.27
N ALA A 111 -6.73 12.52 18.50
CA ALA A 111 -7.14 13.48 17.49
C ALA A 111 -6.13 13.54 16.33
N GLU A 112 -6.64 13.58 15.09
CA GLU A 112 -5.80 13.77 13.90
C GLU A 112 -5.51 15.27 13.69
N SER A 113 -4.23 15.59 13.53
CA SER A 113 -3.76 16.97 13.36
C SER A 113 -2.71 17.14 12.27
N SER A 114 -2.10 16.04 11.82
CA SER A 114 -1.09 16.04 10.74
C SER A 114 -1.75 15.96 9.37
N TYR A 115 -2.83 15.19 9.26
CA TYR A 115 -3.53 14.92 7.99
C TYR A 115 -5.02 15.23 8.10
N VAL A 116 -5.36 16.50 8.35
CA VAL A 116 -6.73 16.91 8.70
C VAL A 116 -7.81 16.56 7.67
N TRP A 117 -7.43 16.28 6.42
CA TRP A 117 -8.36 15.84 5.38
C TRP A 117 -8.76 14.36 5.48
N THR A 118 -8.06 13.56 6.29
CA THR A 118 -8.35 12.13 6.44
C THR A 118 -9.38 11.84 7.53
N GLY A 119 -9.76 12.83 8.34
CA GLY A 119 -10.80 12.72 9.37
C GLY A 119 -10.44 13.39 10.68
N LYS A 120 -11.09 12.97 11.77
CA LYS A 120 -10.97 13.61 13.09
C LYS A 120 -10.00 12.89 14.02
N SER A 121 -9.72 11.62 13.76
CA SER A 121 -8.89 10.76 14.60
C SER A 121 -7.82 10.05 13.79
N VAL A 122 -6.79 9.57 14.47
CA VAL A 122 -5.74 8.75 13.84
C VAL A 122 -6.34 7.47 13.26
N LEU A 123 -7.42 6.93 13.86
CA LEU A 123 -8.19 5.84 13.29
C LEU A 123 -8.83 6.21 11.95
N ASP A 124 -9.39 7.41 11.79
CA ASP A 124 -9.94 7.86 10.51
C ASP A 124 -8.85 7.90 9.42
N ARG A 125 -7.64 8.39 9.76
CA ARG A 125 -6.47 8.30 8.88
C ARG A 125 -6.15 6.86 8.51
N THR A 126 -6.04 5.98 9.50
CA THR A 126 -5.73 4.56 9.28
C THR A 126 -6.75 3.90 8.35
N LEU A 127 -8.04 4.18 8.51
CA LEU A 127 -9.09 3.67 7.64
C LEU A 127 -9.07 4.31 6.24
N TYR A 128 -8.71 5.59 6.14
CA TYR A 128 -8.50 6.27 4.85
C TYR A 128 -7.40 5.56 4.04
N VAL A 129 -6.26 5.25 4.68
CA VAL A 129 -5.13 4.54 4.07
C VAL A 129 -5.51 3.12 3.65
N LEU A 130 -6.22 2.39 4.52
CA LEU A 130 -6.69 1.03 4.20
C LEU A 130 -7.61 1.03 2.98
N ARG A 131 -8.53 2.00 2.89
CA ARG A 131 -9.43 2.14 1.74
C ARG A 131 -8.68 2.50 0.46
N ASN A 132 -7.69 3.40 0.53
CA ASN A 132 -6.86 3.73 -0.61
C ASN A 132 -6.10 2.48 -1.10
N THR A 133 -5.51 1.73 -0.17
CA THR A 133 -4.83 0.45 -0.45
C THR A 133 -5.76 -0.53 -1.16
N GLN A 134 -6.97 -0.75 -0.61
CA GLN A 134 -7.97 -1.65 -1.21
C GLN A 134 -8.45 -1.17 -2.58
N HIS A 135 -8.61 0.15 -2.77
CA HIS A 135 -8.99 0.72 -4.06
C HIS A 135 -7.98 0.36 -5.15
N HIS A 136 -6.69 0.54 -4.88
CA HIS A 136 -5.64 0.25 -5.84
C HIS A 136 -5.37 -1.26 -6.01
N ILE A 137 -5.56 -2.08 -4.97
CA ILE A 137 -5.59 -3.55 -5.14
C ILE A 137 -6.70 -3.96 -6.12
N GLY A 138 -7.87 -3.30 -6.08
CA GLY A 138 -8.93 -3.50 -7.07
C GLY A 138 -8.50 -3.16 -8.50
N GLN A 139 -7.70 -2.11 -8.69
CA GLN A 139 -7.13 -1.77 -10.00
C GLN A 139 -6.14 -2.84 -10.48
N LEU A 140 -5.27 -3.34 -9.60
CA LEU A 140 -4.35 -4.45 -9.91
C LEU A 140 -5.11 -5.73 -10.28
N ALA A 141 -6.17 -6.06 -9.54
CA ALA A 141 -7.01 -7.22 -9.83
C ALA A 141 -7.68 -7.11 -11.22
N LEU A 142 -8.14 -5.92 -11.61
CA LEU A 142 -8.67 -5.69 -12.95
C LEU A 142 -7.59 -5.88 -14.02
N ALA A 143 -6.38 -5.34 -13.81
CA ALA A 143 -5.27 -5.48 -14.74
C ALA A 143 -4.81 -6.95 -14.89
N LEU A 144 -4.80 -7.75 -13.83
CA LEU A 144 -4.54 -9.20 -13.92
C LEU A 144 -5.52 -9.90 -14.85
N ARG A 145 -6.82 -9.58 -14.73
CA ARG A 145 -7.85 -10.14 -15.62
C ARG A 145 -7.63 -9.76 -17.08
N THR A 146 -7.10 -8.56 -17.36
CA THR A 146 -6.85 -8.15 -18.76
C THR A 146 -5.75 -8.94 -19.46
N VAL A 147 -4.85 -9.57 -18.70
CA VAL A 147 -3.79 -10.45 -19.23
C VAL A 147 -4.10 -11.94 -19.04
N GLY A 148 -5.34 -12.28 -18.66
CA GLY A 148 -5.77 -13.67 -18.45
C GLY A 148 -5.18 -14.33 -17.21
N ALA A 149 -4.65 -13.54 -16.26
CA ALA A 149 -4.18 -14.02 -14.97
C ALA A 149 -5.30 -13.95 -13.91
N GLU A 150 -5.24 -14.84 -12.93
CA GLU A 150 -6.17 -14.83 -11.81
C GLU A 150 -5.81 -13.72 -10.80
N PRO A 151 -6.79 -12.91 -10.36
CA PRO A 151 -6.55 -11.90 -9.33
C PRO A 151 -6.34 -12.52 -7.95
N PRO A 152 -5.80 -11.76 -6.97
CA PRO A 152 -5.66 -12.24 -5.60
C PRO A 152 -7.02 -12.61 -4.99
N GLU A 153 -7.06 -13.68 -4.21
CA GLU A 153 -8.23 -14.02 -3.40
C GLU A 153 -8.44 -12.99 -2.29
N TRP A 154 -9.71 -12.78 -1.93
CA TRP A 154 -10.08 -11.94 -0.80
C TRP A 154 -9.57 -12.56 0.52
N GLN A 155 -8.96 -11.75 1.37
CA GLN A 155 -8.41 -12.16 2.67
C GLN A 155 -9.24 -11.63 3.82
#